data_AF-A0A9P6HRE5-F1
#
_entry.id   AF-A0A9P6HRE5-F1
#
_cell.length_a   1.000
_cell.length_b   1.000
_cell.length_c   1.000
_cell.angle_alpha   90.00
_cell.angle_beta   90.00
_cell.angle_gamma   90.00
#
_symmetry.space_group_name_H-M   'P 1'
#
loop_
_entity.id
_entity.type
_entity.pdbx_description
1 polymer ?
#
loop_
_entity_poly.entity_id
_entity_poly.type
_entity_poly.pdbx_seq_one_letter_code
_entity_poly.pdbx_strand_id
1 'polypeptide(L)'
;MRSELHKEPPPDIEFPYFEVTYYDQPASAGITIKATDARSKRWPDTSQSFHSDGSISGLKPSNDDTQHQWRQKLGELLTNNFLLADQHLSAHLKPMIGRRCFLIEFPSDYKMFTHTKDGRVDHYLIGSKTVNSFRSPQEFFVHARWLMMGAEKDPDGYPDCECKYCGVTRSQRDIDKEFQLPGRKDSKSSGHHSGRHGATSTATSEAIILQAKDYRNLKKPNTETKQPAPKGIESIDPALL
;
A
#
# COMPACT_ATOMS: atom_id res chain seq x y z
N MET A 1 29.28 -25.01 30.09
CA MET A 1 28.65 -23.67 30.15
C MET A 1 29.25 -22.83 29.03
N ARG A 2 28.55 -22.67 27.90
CA ARG A 2 28.97 -21.71 26.87
C ARG A 2 28.58 -20.34 27.39
N SER A 3 29.57 -19.56 27.79
CA SER A 3 29.40 -18.13 28.06
C SER A 3 28.94 -17.51 26.75
N GLU A 4 27.65 -17.16 26.67
CA GLU A 4 27.14 -16.34 25.57
C GLU A 4 27.75 -14.95 25.77
N LEU A 5 28.80 -14.65 25.00
CA LEU A 5 29.30 -13.29 24.88
C LEU A 5 28.12 -12.42 24.40
N HIS A 6 27.55 -11.62 25.30
CA HIS A 6 26.73 -10.49 24.94
C HIS A 6 27.60 -9.54 24.13
N LYS A 7 27.56 -9.66 22.80
CA LYS A 7 28.11 -8.63 21.92
C LYS A 7 27.20 -7.42 22.05
N GLU A 8 27.77 -6.28 22.38
CA GLU A 8 27.01 -5.02 22.37
C GLU A 8 26.33 -4.83 21.01
N PRO A 9 25.10 -4.31 20.98
CA PRO A 9 24.44 -4.02 19.73
C PRO A 9 25.29 -3.05 18.89
N PRO A 10 25.33 -3.23 17.57
CA PRO A 10 25.94 -2.24 16.69
C PRO A 10 25.26 -0.88 16.90
N PRO A 11 26.01 0.24 16.83
CA PRO A 11 25.44 1.57 16.94
C PRO A 11 24.49 1.85 15.78
N ASP A 12 23.53 2.74 16.03
CA ASP A 12 22.63 3.24 15.00
C ASP A 12 23.42 3.94 13.88
N ILE A 13 22.96 3.77 12.65
CA ILE A 13 23.61 4.38 11.48
C ILE A 13 22.73 5.50 10.95
N GLU A 14 23.30 6.70 10.99
CA GLU A 14 22.65 7.91 10.51
C GLU A 14 23.10 8.26 9.09
N PHE A 15 22.13 8.45 8.20
CA PHE A 15 22.31 9.04 6.88
C PHE A 15 21.61 10.41 6.82
N PRO A 16 21.93 11.26 5.83
CA PRO A 16 21.31 12.57 5.72
C PRO A 16 19.77 12.54 5.67
N TYR A 17 19.20 11.52 5.04
CA TYR A 17 17.76 11.45 4.74
C TYR A 17 17.04 10.26 5.38
N PHE A 18 17.77 9.38 6.06
CA PHE A 18 17.19 8.25 6.78
C PHE A 18 18.12 7.79 7.90
N GLU A 19 17.61 6.96 8.79
CA GLU A 19 18.35 6.33 9.87
C GLU A 19 18.01 4.84 9.91
N VAL A 20 18.98 4.02 10.31
CA VAL A 20 18.77 2.60 10.59
C VAL A 20 19.10 2.33 12.06
N THR A 21 18.06 1.99 12.83
CA THR A 21 18.14 1.65 14.25
C THR A 21 18.14 0.14 14.41
N TYR A 22 19.04 -0.40 15.23
CA TYR A 22 19.11 -1.86 15.47
C TYR A 22 18.45 -2.26 16.80
N TYR A 23 17.72 -3.38 16.78
CA TYR A 23 17.08 -3.96 17.95
C TYR A 23 17.62 -5.36 18.18
N ASP A 24 18.04 -5.69 19.41
CA ASP A 24 18.65 -6.98 19.73
C ASP A 24 17.64 -8.13 19.88
N GLN A 25 16.43 -7.87 20.37
CA GLN A 25 15.46 -8.90 20.78
C GLN A 25 14.02 -8.55 20.40
N PRO A 26 13.45 -9.17 19.35
CA PRO A 26 14.13 -10.02 18.37
C PRO A 26 15.08 -9.19 17.51
N ALA A 27 16.19 -9.80 17.12
CA ALA A 27 17.17 -9.15 16.27
C ALA A 27 16.52 -8.65 14.97
N SER A 28 16.48 -7.32 14.80
CA SER A 28 15.76 -6.64 13.71
C SER A 28 16.33 -5.23 13.49
N ALA A 29 15.96 -4.61 12.37
CA ALA A 29 16.34 -3.23 12.06
C ALA A 29 15.11 -2.39 11.71
N GLY A 30 15.02 -1.20 12.32
CA GLY A 30 14.05 -0.17 12.02
C GLY A 30 14.63 0.86 11.08
N ILE A 31 13.87 1.26 10.07
CA ILE A 31 14.22 2.34 9.15
C ILE A 31 13.35 3.56 9.46
N THR A 32 13.97 4.71 9.67
CA THR A 32 13.30 6.01 9.79
C THR A 32 13.60 6.84 8.56
N ILE A 33 12.57 7.26 7.82
CA ILE A 33 12.72 8.16 6.67
C ILE A 33 12.51 9.60 7.16
N LYS A 34 13.53 10.45 7.01
CA LYS A 34 13.52 11.84 7.52
C LYS A 34 12.81 12.80 6.58
N ALA A 35 12.83 12.55 5.27
CA ALA A 35 12.17 13.38 4.28
C ALA A 35 10.68 13.05 4.13
N THR A 36 9.88 14.05 3.76
CA THR A 36 8.47 13.85 3.40
C THR A 36 8.02 14.82 2.30
N ASP A 37 7.22 14.32 1.37
CA ASP A 37 6.44 15.15 0.45
C ASP A 37 4.97 15.27 0.88
N ALA A 38 4.57 14.70 2.01
CA ALA A 38 3.19 14.71 2.46
C ALA A 38 2.75 16.05 3.07
N ARG A 39 1.43 16.22 3.18
CA ARG A 39 0.78 17.22 4.02
C ARG A 39 -0.46 16.60 4.65
N SER A 40 -0.62 16.72 5.96
CA SER A 40 -1.81 16.24 6.68
C SER A 40 -3.15 16.79 6.14
N LYS A 41 -3.15 17.99 5.55
CA LYS A 41 -4.31 18.57 4.85
C LYS A 41 -4.81 17.77 3.63
N ARG A 42 -4.03 16.79 3.15
CA ARG A 42 -4.40 15.89 2.05
C ARG A 42 -5.17 14.67 2.54
N TRP A 43 -5.27 14.46 3.85
CA TRP A 43 -6.05 13.35 4.39
C TRP A 43 -7.54 13.53 4.07
N PRO A 44 -8.25 12.43 3.77
CA PRO A 44 -9.68 12.48 3.54
C PRO A 44 -10.41 12.90 4.81
N ASP A 45 -11.61 13.48 4.63
CA ASP A 45 -12.58 13.52 5.72
C ASP A 45 -12.97 12.08 6.09
N THR A 46 -12.97 11.78 7.38
CA THR A 46 -13.30 10.46 7.92
C THR A 46 -14.78 10.34 8.30
N SER A 47 -15.60 11.35 7.99
CA SER A 47 -17.05 11.27 8.12
C SER A 47 -17.61 10.12 7.28
N GLN A 48 -18.55 9.37 7.86
CA GLN A 48 -19.19 8.25 7.17
C GLN A 48 -20.28 8.78 6.23
N SER A 49 -20.29 8.31 4.99
CA SER A 49 -21.39 8.55 4.07
C SER A 49 -22.34 7.36 4.03
N PHE A 50 -23.63 7.64 4.15
CA PHE A 50 -24.70 6.65 4.03
C PHE A 50 -25.31 6.74 2.63
N HIS A 51 -25.34 5.62 1.93
CA HIS A 51 -25.97 5.53 0.63
C HIS A 51 -27.44 5.10 0.77
N SER A 52 -28.26 5.40 -0.23
CA SER A 52 -29.70 5.09 -0.27
C SER A 52 -30.02 3.60 -0.24
N ASP A 53 -29.05 2.75 -0.60
CA ASP A 53 -29.14 1.29 -0.51
C ASP A 53 -28.79 0.73 0.88
N GLY A 54 -28.54 1.61 1.86
CA GLY A 54 -28.12 1.26 3.22
C GLY A 54 -26.63 0.92 3.35
N SER A 55 -25.84 0.98 2.26
CA SER A 55 -24.40 0.78 2.33
C SER A 55 -23.71 1.98 2.99
N ILE A 56 -22.68 1.68 3.81
CA ILE A 56 -21.83 2.68 4.44
C ILE A 56 -20.52 2.70 3.68
N SER A 57 -20.18 3.84 3.08
CA SER A 57 -18.88 4.06 2.45
C SER A 57 -18.14 5.15 3.22
N GLY A 58 -16.88 4.89 3.55
CA GLY A 58 -16.04 5.88 4.22
C GLY A 58 -14.62 5.39 4.40
N LEU A 59 -13.68 6.33 4.37
CA LEU A 59 -12.30 6.12 4.74
C LEU A 59 -12.17 6.31 6.25
N LYS A 60 -11.56 5.35 6.94
CA LYS A 60 -11.26 5.43 8.37
C LYS A 60 -9.77 5.19 8.58
N PRO A 61 -9.12 5.75 9.62
CA PRO A 61 -7.75 5.38 9.96
C PRO A 61 -7.61 3.86 10.09
N SER A 62 -6.56 3.30 9.52
CA SER A 62 -6.29 1.86 9.58
C SER A 62 -5.85 1.44 10.98
N ASN A 63 -6.13 0.19 11.37
CA ASN A 63 -5.65 -0.37 12.64
C ASN A 63 -4.12 -0.59 12.61
N ASP A 64 -3.53 -0.75 13.80
CA ASP A 64 -2.08 -0.88 13.97
C ASP A 64 -1.51 -2.14 13.33
N ASP A 65 -2.24 -3.25 13.36
CA ASP A 65 -1.80 -4.53 12.75
C ASP A 65 -1.58 -4.39 11.24
N THR A 66 -2.53 -3.78 10.54
CA THR A 66 -2.43 -3.56 9.08
C THR A 66 -1.29 -2.59 8.78
N GLN A 67 -1.15 -1.54 9.58
CA GLN A 67 -0.05 -0.59 9.42
C GLN A 67 1.31 -1.28 9.66
N HIS A 68 1.40 -2.13 10.67
CA HIS A 68 2.60 -2.91 10.98
C HIS A 68 2.98 -3.84 9.82
N GLN A 69 2.03 -4.57 9.25
CA GLN A 69 2.27 -5.42 8.07
C GLN A 69 2.77 -4.63 6.87
N TRP A 70 2.20 -3.44 6.62
CA TRP A 70 2.67 -2.55 5.57
C TRP A 70 4.10 -2.08 5.81
N ARG A 71 4.42 -1.64 7.03
CA ARG A 71 5.77 -1.18 7.40
C ARG A 71 6.80 -2.30 7.34
N GLN A 72 6.44 -3.51 7.75
CA GLN A 72 7.29 -4.70 7.57
C GLN A 72 7.58 -4.97 6.10
N LYS A 73 6.54 -4.96 5.25
CA LYS A 73 6.74 -5.20 3.82
C LYS A 73 7.57 -4.10 3.16
N LEU A 74 7.36 -2.84 3.52
CA LEU A 74 8.19 -1.74 3.04
C LEU A 74 9.65 -1.88 3.48
N GLY A 75 9.90 -2.24 4.74
CA GLY A 75 11.26 -2.47 5.22
C GLY A 75 11.97 -3.58 4.45
N GLU A 76 11.29 -4.71 4.20
CA GLU A 76 11.81 -5.80 3.35
C GLU A 76 12.15 -5.30 1.93
N LEU A 77 11.24 -4.54 1.32
CA LEU A 77 11.42 -4.01 -0.04
C LEU A 77 12.62 -3.06 -0.12
N LEU A 78 12.71 -2.09 0.80
CA LEU A 78 13.81 -1.11 0.87
C LEU A 78 15.15 -1.77 1.16
N THR A 79 15.17 -2.73 2.07
CA THR A 79 16.37 -3.50 2.38
C THR A 79 16.91 -4.24 1.15
N ASN A 80 16.06 -5.06 0.52
CA ASN A 80 16.51 -5.97 -0.54
C ASN A 80 16.84 -5.25 -1.85
N ASN A 81 16.13 -4.16 -2.16
CA ASN A 81 16.19 -3.51 -3.46
C ASN A 81 16.90 -2.15 -3.45
N PHE A 82 17.27 -1.65 -2.28
CA PHE A 82 17.96 -0.36 -2.17
C PHE A 82 19.17 -0.47 -1.24
N LEU A 83 18.96 -0.73 0.06
CA LEU A 83 20.05 -0.66 1.05
C LEU A 83 21.13 -1.72 0.84
N LEU A 84 20.76 -2.95 0.46
CA LEU A 84 21.72 -4.02 0.19
C LEU A 84 22.18 -4.07 -1.27
N ALA A 85 21.45 -3.42 -2.18
CA ALA A 85 21.80 -3.34 -3.60
C ALA A 85 22.89 -2.30 -3.86
N ASP A 86 22.94 -1.24 -3.06
CA ASP A 86 24.02 -0.25 -3.08
C ASP A 86 25.26 -0.78 -2.34
N GLN A 87 26.42 -0.81 -3.02
CA GLN A 87 27.65 -1.37 -2.46
C GLN A 87 28.16 -0.60 -1.23
N HIS A 88 28.01 0.73 -1.24
CA HIS A 88 28.48 1.58 -0.15
C HIS A 88 27.59 1.39 1.08
N LEU A 89 26.26 1.44 0.93
CA LEU A 89 25.31 1.20 2.02
C LEU A 89 25.42 -0.23 2.56
N SER A 90 25.51 -1.23 1.67
CA SER A 90 25.58 -2.64 2.04
C SER A 90 26.80 -2.96 2.91
N ALA A 91 27.95 -2.34 2.67
CA ALA A 91 29.15 -2.54 3.48
C ALA A 91 28.92 -2.19 4.96
N HIS A 92 28.14 -1.13 5.23
CA HIS A 92 27.80 -0.70 6.58
C HIS A 92 26.63 -1.49 7.17
N LEU A 93 25.64 -1.84 6.34
CA LEU A 93 24.35 -2.32 6.80
C LEU A 93 24.21 -3.84 6.86
N LYS A 94 24.94 -4.59 6.02
CA LYS A 94 24.84 -6.06 5.93
C LYS A 94 25.02 -6.80 7.27
N PRO A 95 25.89 -6.37 8.21
CA PRO A 95 25.98 -6.99 9.53
C PRO A 95 24.69 -6.90 10.35
N MET A 96 23.88 -5.86 10.14
CA MET A 96 22.66 -5.56 10.91
C MET A 96 21.39 -6.04 10.19
N ILE A 97 21.36 -5.88 8.88
CA ILE A 97 20.17 -6.05 8.03
C ILE A 97 19.88 -7.52 7.67
N GLY A 98 20.76 -8.46 8.05
CA GLY A 98 20.53 -9.91 7.86
C GLY A 98 19.30 -10.48 8.60
N ARG A 99 18.54 -9.63 9.30
CA ARG A 99 17.39 -9.98 10.13
C ARG A 99 16.27 -8.95 9.92
N ARG A 100 15.04 -9.34 10.20
CA ARG A 100 13.78 -8.64 9.87
C ARG A 100 13.91 -7.10 9.85
N CYS A 101 13.59 -6.48 8.72
CA CYS A 101 13.61 -5.02 8.56
C CYS A 101 12.18 -4.47 8.43
N PHE A 102 11.93 -3.31 9.03
CA PHE A 102 10.63 -2.64 8.96
C PHE A 102 10.82 -1.12 9.02
N LEU A 103 9.83 -0.36 8.52
CA LEU A 103 9.76 1.07 8.82
C LEU A 103 9.30 1.27 10.27
N ILE A 104 10.00 2.10 11.04
CA ILE A 104 9.60 2.43 12.42
C ILE A 104 8.20 3.09 12.38
N GLU A 105 8.06 4.09 11.52
CA GLU A 105 6.82 4.78 11.20
C GLU A 105 6.72 5.10 9.70
N PHE A 106 5.54 5.47 9.23
CA PHE A 106 5.45 6.06 7.88
C PHE A 106 6.13 7.44 7.89
N PRO A 107 6.64 7.94 6.75
CA PRO A 107 7.21 9.28 6.69
C PRO A 107 6.20 10.31 7.20
N SER A 108 6.70 11.39 7.82
CA SER A 108 5.86 12.41 8.45
C SER A 108 4.71 12.85 7.53
N ASP A 109 3.52 13.07 8.11
CA ASP A 109 2.26 13.40 7.43
C ASP A 109 1.68 12.34 6.47
N TYR A 110 2.30 11.17 6.32
CA TYR A 110 1.60 10.01 5.75
C TYR A 110 0.74 9.32 6.79
N LYS A 111 -0.46 8.91 6.37
CA LYS A 111 -1.39 8.15 7.21
C LYS A 111 -2.10 7.09 6.41
N MET A 112 -2.29 5.93 7.03
CA MET A 112 -2.95 4.79 6.41
C MET A 112 -4.44 4.79 6.75
N PHE A 113 -5.26 4.59 5.73
CA PHE A 113 -6.70 4.53 5.82
C PHE A 113 -7.23 3.20 5.27
N THR A 114 -8.32 2.74 5.85
CA THR A 114 -9.09 1.59 5.42
C THR A 114 -10.39 2.08 4.80
N HIS A 115 -10.71 1.57 3.62
CA HIS A 115 -11.99 1.78 2.95
C HIS A 115 -12.73 0.45 2.90
N THR A 116 -13.93 0.41 3.47
CA THR A 116 -14.82 -0.72 3.32
C THR A 116 -15.88 -0.39 2.28
N LYS A 117 -16.01 -1.22 1.25
CA LYS A 117 -17.04 -1.10 0.22
C LYS A 117 -17.56 -2.47 -0.17
N ASP A 118 -18.87 -2.69 -0.08
CA ASP A 118 -19.54 -3.94 -0.48
C ASP A 118 -18.91 -5.20 0.16
N GLY A 119 -18.50 -5.09 1.43
CA GLY A 119 -17.82 -6.15 2.17
C GLY A 119 -16.34 -6.34 1.83
N ARG A 120 -15.80 -5.63 0.82
CA ARG A 120 -14.37 -5.58 0.53
C ARG A 120 -13.69 -4.54 1.40
N VAL A 121 -12.52 -4.88 1.93
CA VAL A 121 -11.65 -3.98 2.69
C VAL A 121 -10.41 -3.67 1.87
N ASP A 122 -10.23 -2.40 1.52
CA ASP A 122 -9.05 -1.89 0.82
C ASP A 122 -8.26 -0.97 1.77
N HIS A 123 -6.94 -0.91 1.61
CA HIS A 123 -6.09 -0.02 2.40
C HIS A 123 -5.33 0.95 1.51
N TYR A 124 -5.16 2.17 2.02
CA TYR A 124 -4.57 3.28 1.28
C TYR A 124 -3.59 4.03 2.19
N LEU A 125 -2.38 4.26 1.71
CA LEU A 125 -1.45 5.20 2.32
C LEU A 125 -1.65 6.57 1.64
N ILE A 126 -1.98 7.59 2.42
CA ILE A 126 -2.37 8.93 1.94
C ILE A 126 -1.51 9.98 2.64
N GLY A 127 -1.11 11.01 1.90
CA GLY A 127 -0.38 12.15 2.44
C GLY A 127 0.31 12.98 1.37
N SER A 128 0.84 12.31 0.33
CA SER A 128 1.60 12.94 -0.76
C SER A 128 0.92 14.18 -1.35
N LYS A 129 1.73 15.18 -1.69
CA LYS A 129 1.30 16.38 -2.43
C LYS A 129 0.90 16.04 -3.87
N THR A 130 1.51 15.04 -4.49
CA THR A 130 1.35 14.72 -5.92
C THR A 130 0.59 13.42 -6.17
N VAL A 131 0.59 12.48 -5.22
CA VAL A 131 -0.11 11.20 -5.33
C VAL A 131 -1.36 11.18 -4.45
N ASN A 132 -2.51 10.78 -5.02
CA ASN A 132 -3.76 10.73 -4.27
C ASN A 132 -3.74 9.64 -3.18
N SER A 133 -3.28 8.44 -3.52
CA SER A 133 -3.10 7.34 -2.58
C SER A 133 -2.23 6.23 -3.17
N PHE A 134 -1.50 5.52 -2.30
CA PHE A 134 -0.82 4.28 -2.63
C PHE A 134 -1.65 3.11 -2.10
N ARG A 135 -1.87 2.07 -2.90
CA ARG A 135 -2.78 0.95 -2.59
C ARG A 135 -2.06 -0.31 -2.11
N SER A 136 -0.73 -0.34 -2.19
CA SER A 136 0.10 -1.41 -1.66
C SER A 136 1.48 -0.90 -1.25
N PRO A 137 2.23 -1.66 -0.42
CA PRO A 137 3.64 -1.39 -0.15
C PRO A 137 4.49 -1.28 -1.42
N GLN A 138 4.23 -2.12 -2.43
CA GLN A 138 4.96 -2.15 -3.69
C GLN A 138 4.76 -0.87 -4.52
N GLU A 139 3.55 -0.30 -4.48
CA GLU A 139 3.29 0.98 -5.15
C GLU A 139 4.01 2.14 -4.45
N PHE A 140 4.15 2.09 -3.13
CA PHE A 140 4.83 3.14 -2.37
C PHE A 140 6.36 2.98 -2.33
N PHE A 141 6.89 1.77 -2.53
CA PHE A 141 8.31 1.46 -2.37
C PHE A 141 9.24 2.41 -3.14
N VAL A 142 9.00 2.64 -4.44
CA VAL A 142 9.85 3.53 -5.26
C VAL A 142 9.78 4.98 -4.76
N HIS A 143 8.60 5.41 -4.29
CA HIS A 143 8.41 6.72 -3.69
C HIS A 143 9.13 6.85 -2.34
N ALA A 144 9.07 5.81 -1.50
CA ALA A 144 9.82 5.75 -0.25
C ALA A 144 11.33 5.79 -0.48
N ARG A 145 11.85 5.10 -1.51
CA ARG A 145 13.25 5.19 -1.92
C ARG A 145 13.63 6.62 -2.30
N TRP A 146 12.81 7.30 -3.12
CA TRP A 146 13.03 8.70 -3.48
C TRP A 146 13.07 9.62 -2.25
N LEU A 147 12.21 9.41 -1.26
CA LEU A 147 12.27 10.13 0.02
C LEU A 147 13.59 9.86 0.77
N MET A 148 14.05 8.60 0.82
CA MET A 148 15.35 8.24 1.41
C MET A 148 16.57 8.80 0.67
N MET A 149 16.38 9.30 -0.56
CA MET A 149 17.41 9.99 -1.34
C MET A 149 17.29 11.51 -1.25
N GLY A 150 16.42 12.04 -0.38
CA GLY A 150 16.30 13.48 -0.13
C GLY A 150 15.15 14.16 -0.84
N ALA A 151 14.29 13.40 -1.51
CA ALA A 151 13.08 13.93 -2.16
C ALA A 151 13.38 15.02 -3.21
N GLU A 152 14.43 14.80 -4.02
CA GLU A 152 14.89 15.76 -5.02
C GLU A 152 13.81 16.07 -6.07
N LYS A 153 13.95 17.26 -6.66
CA LYS A 153 13.06 17.77 -7.69
C LYS A 153 13.84 18.00 -8.97
N ASP A 154 13.16 17.86 -10.10
CA ASP A 154 13.68 18.25 -11.40
C ASP A 154 13.80 19.80 -11.51
N PRO A 155 14.47 20.32 -12.57
CA PRO A 155 14.62 21.77 -12.77
C PRO A 155 13.29 22.54 -12.89
N ASP A 156 12.20 21.86 -13.25
CA ASP A 156 10.85 22.43 -13.36
C ASP A 156 10.09 22.40 -12.01
N GLY A 157 10.71 21.82 -10.96
CA GLY A 157 10.19 21.78 -9.60
C GLY A 157 9.24 20.61 -9.30
N TYR A 158 9.11 19.66 -10.21
CA TYR A 158 8.36 18.41 -10.01
C TYR A 158 9.22 17.36 -9.29
N PRO A 159 8.62 16.40 -8.57
CA PRO A 159 9.37 15.32 -7.96
C PRO A 159 10.15 14.51 -8.99
N ASP A 160 11.47 14.35 -8.80
CA ASP A 160 12.29 13.44 -9.61
C ASP A 160 12.13 12.01 -9.10
N CYS A 161 10.90 11.50 -9.21
CA CYS A 161 10.48 10.22 -8.63
C CYS A 161 9.95 9.28 -9.72
N GLU A 162 10.52 8.09 -9.79
CA GLU A 162 10.17 7.06 -10.78
C GLU A 162 8.99 6.17 -10.38
N CYS A 163 8.27 6.48 -9.30
CA CYS A 163 7.10 5.68 -8.95
C CYS A 163 6.03 5.82 -10.05
N LYS A 164 5.15 4.81 -10.18
CA LYS A 164 4.07 4.77 -11.20
C LYS A 164 3.13 5.98 -11.23
N TYR A 165 3.16 6.81 -10.19
CA TYR A 165 2.28 7.97 -10.03
C TYR A 165 3.01 9.29 -10.35
N CYS A 166 4.29 9.40 -10.04
CA CYS A 166 5.10 10.58 -10.35
C CYS A 166 5.72 10.47 -11.74
N GLY A 167 6.31 9.33 -12.07
CA GLY A 167 6.81 9.01 -13.41
C GLY A 167 5.68 8.49 -14.29
N VAL A 168 5.23 9.30 -15.24
CA VAL A 168 4.10 8.97 -16.15
C VAL A 168 4.42 7.76 -17.05
N THR A 169 5.68 7.37 -17.17
CA THR A 169 6.17 6.41 -18.16
C THR A 169 6.20 4.96 -17.69
N ARG A 170 6.12 4.69 -16.38
CA ARG A 170 6.36 3.34 -15.83
C ARG A 170 5.10 2.74 -15.22
N SER A 171 4.74 1.53 -15.66
CA SER A 171 3.66 0.78 -15.01
C SER A 171 4.15 0.10 -13.73
N GLN A 172 3.23 -0.25 -12.81
CA GLN A 172 3.60 -1.06 -11.64
C GLN A 172 4.24 -2.39 -12.04
N ARG A 173 3.83 -2.97 -13.18
CA ARG A 173 4.38 -4.23 -13.68
C ARG A 173 5.84 -4.09 -14.07
N ASP A 174 6.23 -2.96 -14.66
CA ASP A 174 7.61 -2.69 -15.05
C ASP A 174 8.49 -2.50 -13.81
N ILE A 175 7.96 -1.82 -12.79
CA ILE A 175 8.60 -1.67 -11.48
C ILE A 175 8.76 -3.03 -10.81
N ASP A 176 7.69 -3.83 -10.73
CA ASP A 176 7.73 -5.17 -10.13
C ASP A 176 8.76 -6.07 -10.83
N LYS A 177 8.87 -5.98 -12.16
CA LYS A 177 9.86 -6.75 -12.94
C LYS A 177 11.29 -6.30 -12.67
N GLU A 178 11.54 -4.98 -12.64
CA GLU A 178 12.86 -4.42 -12.38
C GLU A 178 13.38 -4.82 -11.00
N PHE A 179 12.56 -4.62 -9.97
CA PHE A 179 12.93 -4.90 -8.59
C PHE A 179 12.64 -6.35 -8.17
N GLN A 180 12.24 -7.22 -9.11
CA GLN A 180 11.91 -8.63 -8.83
C GLN A 180 10.91 -8.78 -7.67
N LEU A 181 9.97 -7.84 -7.56
CA LEU A 181 8.96 -7.85 -6.51
C LEU A 181 8.05 -9.06 -6.72
N PRO A 182 7.53 -9.67 -5.64
CA PRO A 182 6.55 -10.74 -5.78
C PRO A 182 5.32 -10.20 -6.48
N GLY A 183 5.27 -10.40 -7.80
CA GLY A 183 4.17 -9.96 -8.64
C GLY A 183 2.91 -10.72 -8.27
N ARG A 184 1.75 -10.14 -8.63
CA ARG A 184 0.53 -10.93 -8.71
C ARG A 184 0.84 -12.10 -9.65
N LYS A 185 0.78 -13.34 -9.14
CA LYS A 185 0.79 -14.52 -10.01
C LYS A 185 -0.33 -14.30 -11.01
N ASP A 186 0.03 -14.01 -12.26
CA ASP A 186 -0.93 -14.05 -13.35
C ASP A 186 -1.56 -15.43 -13.25
N SER A 187 -2.83 -15.48 -12.87
CA SER A 187 -3.63 -16.69 -12.94
C SER A 187 -3.64 -17.05 -14.42
N LYS A 188 -2.67 -17.86 -14.85
CA LYS A 188 -2.69 -18.51 -16.15
C LYS A 188 -4.07 -19.14 -16.24
N SER A 189 -4.90 -18.61 -17.13
CA SER A 189 -6.12 -19.25 -17.57
C SER A 189 -5.73 -20.63 -18.09
N SER A 190 -5.76 -21.62 -17.21
CA SER A 190 -5.51 -23.01 -17.55
C SER A 190 -6.64 -23.43 -18.49
N GLY A 191 -6.30 -23.54 -19.77
CA GLY A 191 -7.17 -24.14 -20.76
C GLY A 191 -7.65 -25.52 -20.28
N HIS A 192 -8.89 -25.81 -20.63
CA HIS A 192 -9.53 -27.11 -20.50
C HIS A 192 -8.59 -28.28 -20.84
N HIS A 193 -8.28 -29.11 -19.85
CA HIS A 193 -8.17 -30.54 -20.06
C HIS A 193 -8.80 -31.27 -18.87
N SER A 194 -9.91 -31.93 -19.17
CA SER A 194 -10.59 -32.92 -18.34
C SER A 194 -9.65 -34.09 -18.06
N GLY A 195 -9.27 -34.28 -16.80
CA GLY A 195 -8.43 -35.39 -16.35
C GLY A 195 -8.78 -35.76 -14.91
N ARG A 196 -9.75 -36.65 -14.79
CA ARG A 196 -10.22 -37.31 -13.56
C ARG A 196 -9.11 -38.22 -13.03
N HIS A 197 -8.66 -38.06 -11.78
CA HIS A 197 -8.18 -39.14 -10.87
C HIS A 197 -7.89 -38.52 -9.48
N GLY A 198 -8.24 -39.26 -8.43
CA GLY A 198 -8.32 -38.75 -7.05
C GLY A 198 -7.19 -39.18 -6.11
N ALA A 199 -7.42 -38.85 -4.82
CA ALA A 199 -6.65 -39.16 -3.60
C ALA A 199 -5.32 -38.39 -3.44
N THR A 200 -4.89 -37.90 -2.27
CA THR A 200 -5.40 -37.86 -0.89
C THR A 200 -4.62 -36.76 -0.16
N SER A 201 -5.26 -36.06 0.76
CA SER A 201 -4.72 -34.91 1.50
C SER A 201 -3.89 -35.33 2.71
N THR A 202 -2.69 -34.76 2.85
CA THR A 202 -2.02 -34.56 4.14
C THR A 202 -1.88 -33.07 4.40
N ALA A 203 -2.33 -32.66 5.59
CA ALA A 203 -2.47 -31.30 6.05
C ALA A 203 -1.14 -30.70 6.52
N THR A 204 -0.90 -29.43 6.23
CA THR A 204 -0.09 -28.52 7.06
C THR A 204 -0.44 -27.05 6.79
N SER A 205 -0.81 -26.35 7.87
CA SER A 205 -0.67 -24.92 8.19
C SER A 205 -1.19 -23.86 7.20
N GLU A 206 -2.30 -23.25 7.60
CA GLU A 206 -2.97 -22.08 6.99
C GLU A 206 -2.04 -20.87 6.83
N ALA A 207 -1.56 -20.65 5.61
CA ALA A 207 -1.31 -19.32 5.11
C ALA A 207 -2.62 -18.82 4.49
N ILE A 208 -3.26 -17.82 5.10
CA ILE A 208 -4.41 -17.12 4.50
C ILE A 208 -3.86 -16.31 3.31
N ILE A 209 -3.78 -16.96 2.16
CA ILE A 209 -3.56 -16.29 0.87
C ILE A 209 -4.92 -15.72 0.46
N LEU A 210 -5.11 -14.42 0.69
CA LEU A 210 -6.20 -13.66 0.10
C LEU A 210 -6.08 -13.70 -1.43
N GLN A 211 -6.74 -14.67 -2.06
CA GLN A 211 -6.89 -14.70 -3.51
C GLN A 211 -7.95 -13.68 -3.92
N ALA A 212 -7.53 -12.63 -4.62
CA ALA A 212 -8.44 -11.72 -5.30
C ALA A 212 -9.17 -12.47 -6.42
N LYS A 213 -10.48 -12.74 -6.25
CA LYS A 213 -11.34 -13.28 -7.32
C LYS A 213 -11.55 -12.22 -8.40
N ASP A 214 -11.36 -12.61 -9.67
CA ASP A 214 -11.60 -11.75 -10.84
C ASP A 214 -13.08 -11.78 -11.23
N TYR A 215 -13.75 -10.62 -11.15
CA TYR A 215 -15.19 -10.46 -11.37
C TYR A 215 -15.54 -9.68 -12.64
N ARG A 216 -14.64 -9.63 -13.64
CA ARG A 216 -14.91 -8.94 -14.92
C ARG A 216 -16.12 -9.47 -15.73
N ASN A 217 -16.73 -10.59 -15.32
CA ASN A 217 -17.87 -11.21 -16.01
C ASN A 217 -19.19 -11.23 -15.22
N LEU A 218 -19.41 -10.32 -14.26
CA LEU A 218 -20.75 -10.16 -13.68
C LEU A 218 -21.68 -9.47 -14.68
N LYS A 219 -22.58 -10.25 -15.30
CA LYS A 219 -23.69 -9.77 -16.13
C LYS A 219 -24.50 -8.74 -15.34
N LYS A 220 -24.69 -7.55 -15.90
CA LYS A 220 -25.56 -6.52 -15.33
C LYS A 220 -27.00 -7.04 -15.27
N PRO A 221 -27.73 -6.88 -14.16
CA PRO A 221 -29.16 -7.10 -14.16
C PRO A 221 -29.85 -6.03 -15.02
N ASN A 222 -30.82 -6.49 -15.82
CA ASN A 222 -31.59 -5.69 -16.76
C ASN A 222 -32.59 -4.82 -15.97
N THR A 223 -32.40 -3.50 -15.95
CA THR A 223 -33.34 -2.56 -15.35
C THR A 223 -34.26 -1.99 -16.44
N GLU A 224 -35.35 -2.69 -16.72
CA GLU A 224 -36.56 -2.09 -17.29
C GLU A 224 -37.63 -2.01 -16.21
N THR A 225 -37.89 -0.82 -15.70
CA THR A 225 -39.24 -0.48 -15.22
C THR A 225 -39.47 1.02 -15.44
N LYS A 226 -40.26 1.31 -16.49
CA LYS A 226 -40.85 2.62 -16.75
C LYS A 226 -41.75 3.01 -15.58
N GLN A 227 -41.57 4.21 -15.03
CA GLN A 227 -42.61 4.91 -14.26
C GLN A 227 -43.22 6.02 -15.14
N PRO A 228 -44.56 6.19 -15.17
CA PRO A 228 -45.22 7.23 -15.92
C PRO A 228 -45.16 8.59 -15.20
N ALA A 229 -45.11 9.66 -16.00
CA ALA A 229 -45.00 11.05 -15.55
C ALA A 229 -46.23 11.54 -14.75
N PRO A 230 -46.05 12.38 -13.73
CA PRO A 230 -47.16 13.05 -13.06
C PRO A 230 -47.76 14.15 -13.96
N LYS A 231 -49.08 14.14 -14.10
CA LYS A 231 -49.87 15.18 -14.76
C LYS A 231 -49.86 16.45 -13.91
N GLY A 232 -49.69 17.60 -14.57
CA GLY A 232 -49.67 18.93 -13.96
C GLY A 232 -50.97 19.28 -13.25
N ILE A 233 -50.84 20.07 -12.18
CA ILE A 233 -51.94 20.74 -11.49
C ILE A 233 -51.86 22.23 -11.85
N GLU A 234 -53.04 22.76 -12.12
CA GLU A 234 -53.36 24.01 -12.78
C GLU A 234 -53.05 25.27 -11.94
N SER A 235 -52.86 26.35 -12.69
CA SER A 235 -52.66 27.73 -12.28
C SER A 235 -53.78 28.26 -11.37
N ILE A 236 -53.41 28.97 -10.31
CA ILE A 236 -54.35 29.78 -9.50
C ILE A 236 -54.30 31.23 -10.01
N ASP A 237 -55.49 31.75 -10.29
CA ASP A 237 -55.83 33.06 -10.84
C ASP A 237 -55.56 34.20 -9.84
N PRO A 238 -54.88 35.31 -10.21
CA PRO A 238 -54.58 36.41 -9.31
C PRO A 238 -55.68 37.49 -9.41
N ALA A 239 -56.83 37.21 -8.85
CA ALA A 239 -57.83 38.24 -8.57
C ALA A 239 -58.49 37.92 -7.24
N LEU A 240 -57.99 38.54 -6.17
CA LEU A 240 -58.74 38.97 -4.99
C LEU A 240 -57.79 39.75 -4.05
N LEU A 241 -57.85 41.08 -4.23
CA LEU A 241 -57.77 42.06 -3.15
C LEU A 241 -58.91 41.84 -2.14
#